data_AF-A0A6V7LLH2-F1
#
_entry.id   AF-A0A6V7LLH2-F1
#
_cell.length_a   1.000
_cell.length_b   1.000
_cell.length_c   1.000
_cell.angle_alpha   90.00
_cell.angle_beta   90.00
_cell.angle_gamma   90.00
#
_symmetry.space_group_name_H-M   'P 1'
#
loop_
_entity.id
_entity.type
_entity.pdbx_description
1 polymer ?
#
loop_
_entity_poly.entity_id
_entity_poly.type
_entity_poly.pdbx_seq_one_letter_code
_entity_poly.pdbx_strand_id
1 'polypeptide(L)' 'KGNTCTICKKCEQNVKAYGKPSACEYCNTIAAFIGSKCQRCTNSEKRYGPPVTCEQCKQKCAFDRQDEDKK' A
#
# COMPACT_ATOMS: atom_id res chain seq x y z
N LYS A 1 -10.58 -13.11 -17.31
CA LYS A 1 -9.20 -13.19 -16.76
C LYS A 1 -8.43 -11.96 -17.24
N GLY A 2 -8.46 -10.85 -16.49
CA GLY A 2 -7.78 -9.61 -16.88
C GLY A 2 -6.30 -9.65 -16.52
N ASN A 3 -5.49 -10.32 -17.33
CA ASN A 3 -4.04 -10.20 -17.28
C ASN A 3 -3.62 -9.02 -18.16
N THR A 4 -3.02 -7.99 -17.58
CA THR A 4 -1.66 -7.52 -17.92
C THR A 4 -1.33 -6.26 -17.13
N CYS A 5 -0.13 -6.27 -16.55
CA CYS A 5 0.44 -5.27 -15.68
C CYS A 5 0.78 -3.97 -16.44
N THR A 6 -0.21 -3.18 -16.82
CA THR A 6 0.07 -1.82 -17.31
C THR A 6 0.32 -0.94 -16.11
N ILE A 7 1.60 -0.66 -15.84
CA ILE A 7 1.99 0.31 -14.82
C ILE A 7 1.31 1.65 -15.11
N CYS A 8 0.58 2.21 -14.14
CA CYS A 8 -0.08 3.50 -14.36
C CYS A 8 0.97 4.61 -14.49
N LYS A 9 0.65 5.73 -15.16
CA LYS A 9 1.57 6.87 -15.37
C LYS A 9 2.26 7.32 -14.08
N LYS A 10 1.53 7.29 -12.95
CA LYS A 10 2.08 7.62 -11.63
C LYS A 10 3.14 6.62 -11.19
N CYS A 11 2.86 5.33 -11.29
CA CYS A 11 3.85 4.30 -10.97
C CYS A 11 5.02 4.32 -11.96
N GLU A 12 4.82 4.64 -13.23
CA GLU A 12 5.91 4.79 -14.22
C GLU A 12 6.88 5.91 -13.83
N GLN A 13 6.36 7.08 -13.45
CA GLN A 13 7.19 8.19 -12.96
C GLN A 13 7.95 7.80 -11.68
N ASN A 14 7.31 7.07 -10.77
CA ASN A 14 8.00 6.56 -9.58
C ASN A 14 9.09 5.53 -9.92
N VAL A 15 8.88 4.65 -10.91
CA VAL A 15 9.94 3.75 -11.39
C VAL A 15 11.10 4.54 -12.00
N LYS A 16 10.82 5.57 -12.79
CA LYS A 16 11.86 6.42 -13.39
C LYS A 16 12.64 7.22 -12.34
N ALA A 17 11.99 7.68 -11.28
CA ALA A 17 12.62 8.48 -10.23
C ALA A 17 13.34 7.65 -9.16
N TYR A 18 12.77 6.52 -8.74
CA TYR A 18 13.24 5.72 -7.61
C TYR A 18 13.72 4.31 -7.98
N GLY A 19 13.43 3.85 -9.21
CA GLY A 19 13.74 2.50 -9.67
C GLY A 19 12.63 1.50 -9.40
N LYS A 20 12.98 0.20 -9.50
CA LYS A 20 12.02 -0.89 -9.39
C LYS A 20 11.49 -0.99 -7.96
N PRO A 21 10.15 -1.00 -7.75
CA PRO A 21 9.59 -1.09 -6.41
C PRO A 21 9.90 -2.45 -5.78
N SER A 22 10.04 -2.44 -4.46
CA SER A 22 10.16 -3.63 -3.63
C SER A 22 8.79 -4.08 -3.09
N ALA A 23 8.75 -5.26 -2.46
CA ALA A 23 7.57 -5.78 -1.79
C ALA A 23 7.28 -4.96 -0.52
N CYS A 24 6.02 -4.58 -0.35
CA CYS A 24 5.55 -3.90 0.85
C CYS A 24 5.49 -4.88 2.03
N GLU A 25 6.09 -4.53 3.18
CA GLU A 25 6.07 -5.36 4.40
C GLU A 25 4.64 -5.62 4.93
N TYR A 26 3.68 -4.76 4.62
CA TYR A 26 2.31 -4.85 5.13
C TYR A 26 1.38 -5.62 4.20
N CYS A 27 1.34 -5.22 2.92
CA CYS A 27 0.42 -5.79 1.94
C CYS A 27 1.09 -6.77 0.97
N ASN A 28 2.38 -7.06 1.14
CA ASN A 28 3.20 -7.94 0.29
C ASN A 28 3.17 -7.63 -1.22
N THR A 29 2.66 -6.45 -1.59
CA THR A 29 2.52 -6.03 -2.99
C THR A 29 3.80 -5.30 -3.40
N ILE A 30 4.27 -5.57 -4.62
CA ILE A 30 5.46 -4.93 -5.20
C ILE A 30 5.11 -3.47 -5.58
N ALA A 31 5.14 -2.58 -4.59
CA ALA A 31 4.75 -1.17 -4.70
C ALA A 31 5.51 -0.26 -3.72
N ALA A 32 6.55 -0.77 -3.05
CA ALA A 32 7.42 0.01 -2.17
C ALA A 32 8.55 0.63 -3.00
N PHE A 33 8.33 1.84 -3.53
CA PHE A 33 9.35 2.57 -4.30
C PHE A 33 10.45 3.16 -3.42
N ILE A 34 10.12 3.50 -2.17
CA ILE A 34 11.03 4.13 -1.22
C ILE A 34 10.91 3.37 0.10
N GLY A 35 11.98 2.67 0.49
CA GLY A 35 12.00 1.82 1.68
C GLY A 35 11.20 0.51 1.52
N SER A 36 10.69 -0.01 2.63
CA SER A 36 10.02 -1.33 2.70
C SER A 36 8.48 -1.26 2.66
N LYS A 37 7.89 -0.06 2.63
CA LYS A 37 6.43 0.15 2.68
C LYS A 37 5.94 0.85 1.42
N CYS A 38 4.80 0.44 0.88
CA CYS A 38 4.19 1.15 -0.24
C CYS A 38 3.59 2.48 0.22
N GLN A 39 3.51 3.47 -0.68
CA GLN A 39 2.96 4.80 -0.38
C GLN A 39 1.56 4.74 0.28
N ARG A 40 0.71 3.80 -0.14
CA ARG A 40 -0.61 3.59 0.47
C ARG A 40 -0.48 3.21 1.94
N CYS A 41 0.35 2.23 2.25
CA CYS A 41 0.56 1.75 3.61
C CYS A 41 1.19 2.84 4.48
N THR A 42 2.22 3.54 3.99
CA THR A 42 2.85 4.65 4.71
C THR A 42 1.87 5.78 5.01
N ASN A 43 1.04 6.17 4.03
CA ASN A 43 0.07 7.24 4.23
C ASN A 43 -1.05 6.84 5.20
N SER A 44 -1.55 5.60 5.08
CA SER A 44 -2.51 5.06 6.04
C SER A 44 -1.93 4.95 7.44
N GLU A 45 -0.67 4.54 7.58
CA GLU A 45 -0.01 4.45 8.88
C GLU A 45 0.11 5.81 9.56
N LYS A 46 0.46 6.84 8.78
CA LYS A 46 0.53 8.22 9.29
C LYS A 46 -0.84 8.78 9.68
N ARG A 47 -1.92 8.39 8.98
CA ARG A 47 -3.26 8.92 9.21
C ARG A 47 -4.05 8.18 10.28
N TYR A 48 -3.96 6.85 10.29
CA TYR A 48 -4.78 5.96 11.13
C TYR A 48 -3.96 5.27 12.22
N GLY A 49 -2.63 5.35 12.18
CA GLY A 49 -1.75 4.66 13.10
C GLY A 49 -1.32 3.26 12.61
N PRO A 50 -0.84 2.39 13.50
CA PRO A 50 -0.22 1.13 13.12
C PRO A 50 -1.17 0.21 12.33
N PRO A 51 -0.66 -0.58 11.39
CA PRO A 51 -1.48 -1.53 10.64
C PRO A 51 -1.99 -2.65 11.55
N VAL A 52 -3.23 -3.05 11.33
CA VAL A 52 -3.87 -4.21 11.93
C VAL A 52 -3.95 -5.36 10.93
N THR A 53 -4.07 -6.57 11.44
CA THR A 53 -4.30 -7.76 10.61
C THR A 53 -5.77 -7.82 10.24
N CYS A 54 -6.05 -7.82 8.94
CA CYS A 54 -7.38 -8.04 8.39
C CYS A 54 -7.87 -9.47 8.72
N GLU A 55 -9.00 -9.65 9.39
CA GLU A 55 -9.48 -11.00 9.70
C GLU A 55 -9.96 -11.78 8.46
N GLN A 56 -10.54 -11.08 7.47
CA GLN A 56 -11.03 -11.70 6.24
C GLN A 56 -9.91 -12.07 5.27
N CYS A 57 -8.94 -11.17 5.12
CA CYS A 57 -7.88 -11.26 4.11
C CYS A 57 -6.51 -11.66 4.69
N LYS A 58 -6.40 -11.77 6.02
CA LYS A 58 -5.21 -12.16 6.80
C LYS A 58 -3.95 -11.34 6.55
N GLN A 59 -4.08 -10.20 5.86
CA GLN A 59 -2.97 -9.30 5.56
C GLN A 59 -2.81 -8.24 6.65
N LYS A 60 -1.56 -7.94 7.00
CA LYS A 60 -1.18 -6.91 7.98
C LYS A 60 -1.10 -5.53 7.34
N CYS A 61 -2.14 -5.17 6.58
CA CYS A 61 -2.27 -3.88 5.90
C CYS A 61 -3.67 -3.28 6.05
N ALA A 62 -4.48 -3.81 6.96
CA ALA A 62 -5.69 -3.14 7.39
C ALA A 62 -5.29 -1.99 8.32
N PHE A 63 -6.10 -0.93 8.31
CA PHE A 63 -5.90 0.22 9.17
C PHE A 63 -7.26 0.53 9.76
N ASP A 64 -7.29 0.72 11.08
CA ASP A 64 -8.51 1.07 11.77
C ASP A 64 -8.87 2.51 11.37
N ARG A 65 -9.78 2.62 10.39
CA ARG A 65 -10.45 3.88 10.15
C ARG A 65 -11.41 4.00 11.30
N GLN A 66 -10.94 4.56 12.42
CA GLN A 66 -11.84 4.98 13.50
C GLN A 66 -12.97 5.72 12.81
N ASP A 67 -14.15 5.12 12.95
CA ASP A 67 -15.32 5.35 12.16
C ASP A 67 -15.76 6.82 12.34
N GLU A 68 -15.23 7.71 11.50
CA GLU A 68 -15.80 9.02 11.19
C GLU A 68 -17.05 8.84 10.29
N ASP A 69 -17.73 7.69 10.37
CA ASP A 69 -19.03 7.38 9.79
C ASP A 69 -20.09 7.30 10.91
N LYS A 70 -19.94 8.15 11.93
CA LYS A 70 -21.05 8.59 12.78
C LYS A 70 -21.41 10.04 12.46
N LYS A 71 -22.11 10.25 11.35
CA LYS A 71 -22.95 11.45 11.21
C LYS A 71 -24.23 11.17 10.44
#